data_AF-A0A6G3TEX0-F1
#
_entry.id   AF-A0A6G3TEX0-F1
#
_cell.length_a   1.000
_cell.length_b   1.000
_cell.length_c   1.000
_cell.angle_alpha   90.00
_cell.angle_beta   90.00
_cell.angle_gamma   90.00
#
_symmetry.space_group_name_H-M   'P 1'
#
loop_
_entity.id
_entity.type
_entity.pdbx_description
1 polymer ?
#
loop_
_entity_poly.entity_id
_entity_poly.type
_entity_poly.pdbx_seq_one_letter_code
_entity_poly.pdbx_strand_id
1 'polypeptide(L)'
;RGQAAPGPLLPRPSAAAGGPPLVRQLVLALVCAAYAVGAALGWGSQYVAKIMGDFGLSAAAAAAAVSCFLYARGRRVRFRPAWLLFALSSAMASLGNLVWGWYEVVLRVPVPSPSYADLFFLCFAPPAIVGLLVLAKRPVTKAGWICLGLDAWLIGGSLLTLAWSLALAQAAKAEGGSSVAHAALSVAYPLLDIALVSMVLALHFRRSPVCRSAVNTAIGALALTVVCDALFTSPLLHNSYRSGQLLDAGWFAGSLLLAYAPWAASRRGRATPDGTGTGGHTRVVREHVPGQRGSGHQP
;
A
#
# COMPACT_ATOMS: atom_id res chain seq x y z
N ARG A 1 -57.14 -22.62 7.19
CA ARG A 1 -55.90 -21.80 7.32
C ARG A 1 -54.88 -22.36 6.34
N GLY A 2 -54.76 -21.75 5.15
CA GLY A 2 -53.91 -22.25 4.07
C GLY A 2 -52.43 -21.93 4.28
N GLN A 3 -51.56 -22.91 4.04
CA GLN A 3 -50.11 -22.77 4.02
C GLN A 3 -49.68 -22.16 2.68
N ALA A 4 -48.96 -21.04 2.72
CA ALA A 4 -48.38 -20.43 1.53
C ALA A 4 -47.09 -21.16 1.13
N ALA A 5 -46.99 -21.57 -0.13
CA ALA A 5 -45.81 -22.21 -0.70
C ALA A 5 -44.62 -21.23 -0.83
N PRO A 6 -43.37 -21.68 -0.61
CA PRO A 6 -42.20 -20.84 -0.83
C PRO A 6 -41.96 -20.61 -2.33
N GLY A 7 -42.02 -19.35 -2.76
CA GLY A 7 -41.76 -18.95 -4.14
C GLY A 7 -40.31 -19.21 -4.57
N PRO A 8 -40.05 -19.40 -5.88
CA PRO A 8 -38.72 -19.72 -6.40
C PRO A 8 -37.72 -18.59 -6.14
N LEU A 9 -36.61 -18.93 -5.48
CA LEU A 9 -35.47 -18.03 -5.27
C LEU A 9 -34.85 -17.67 -6.62
N LEU A 10 -35.04 -16.42 -7.06
CA LEU A 10 -34.37 -15.89 -8.24
C LEU A 10 -32.83 -15.95 -8.07
N PRO A 11 -32.09 -16.43 -9.08
CA PRO A 11 -30.63 -16.42 -9.03
C PRO A 11 -30.12 -14.99 -8.89
N ARG A 12 -29.32 -14.72 -7.85
CA ARG A 12 -28.60 -13.44 -7.74
C ARG A 12 -27.65 -13.31 -8.93
N PRO A 13 -27.58 -12.15 -9.59
CA PRO A 13 -26.63 -11.93 -10.68
C PRO A 13 -25.20 -12.12 -10.13
N SER A 14 -24.50 -13.09 -10.70
CA SER A 14 -23.09 -13.36 -10.45
C SER A 14 -22.28 -12.09 -10.72
N ALA A 15 -21.76 -11.48 -9.65
CA ALA A 15 -20.84 -10.35 -9.76
C ALA A 15 -19.70 -10.71 -10.72
N ALA A 16 -19.57 -9.90 -11.78
CA ALA A 16 -18.57 -9.92 -12.84
C ALA A 16 -17.37 -10.86 -12.60
N ALA A 17 -17.36 -11.97 -13.34
CA ALA A 17 -16.24 -12.88 -13.42
C ALA A 17 -15.06 -12.21 -14.14
N GLY A 18 -14.30 -11.37 -13.44
CA GLY A 18 -13.07 -10.80 -13.99
C GLY A 18 -12.07 -11.93 -14.28
N GLY A 19 -11.43 -11.87 -15.45
CA GLY A 19 -10.62 -12.94 -16.06
C GLY A 19 -9.49 -13.55 -15.20
N PRO A 20 -8.77 -14.55 -15.75
CA PRO A 20 -7.76 -15.32 -15.02
C PRO A 20 -6.73 -14.41 -14.34
N PRO A 21 -6.22 -14.76 -13.14
CA PRO A 21 -5.25 -13.93 -12.42
C PRO A 21 -3.98 -13.64 -13.26
N LEU A 22 -3.60 -14.61 -14.11
CA LEU A 22 -2.51 -14.44 -15.08
C LEU A 22 -2.78 -13.32 -16.07
N VAL A 23 -4.01 -13.21 -16.59
CA VAL A 23 -4.38 -12.15 -17.55
C VAL A 23 -4.27 -10.79 -16.90
N ARG A 24 -4.71 -10.63 -15.63
CA ARG A 24 -4.56 -9.36 -14.91
C ARG A 24 -3.10 -8.99 -14.67
N GLN A 25 -2.26 -9.96 -14.34
CA GLN A 25 -0.82 -9.75 -14.16
C GLN A 25 -0.12 -9.41 -15.47
N LEU A 26 -0.49 -10.07 -16.57
CA LEU A 26 0.02 -9.78 -17.91
C LEU A 26 -0.41 -8.39 -18.38
N VAL A 27 -1.67 -8.01 -18.16
CA VAL A 27 -2.16 -6.66 -18.46
C VAL A 27 -1.41 -5.63 -17.63
N LEU A 28 -1.22 -5.87 -16.32
CA LEU A 28 -0.44 -4.98 -15.45
C LEU A 28 0.99 -4.81 -15.98
N ALA A 29 1.67 -5.93 -16.27
CA ALA A 29 3.03 -5.92 -16.79
C ALA A 29 3.12 -5.23 -18.15
N LEU A 30 2.15 -5.46 -19.04
CA LEU A 30 2.08 -4.82 -20.35
C LEU A 30 1.88 -3.30 -20.23
N VAL A 31 1.00 -2.85 -19.33
CA VAL A 31 0.75 -1.43 -19.09
C VAL A 31 1.99 -0.75 -18.50
N CYS A 32 2.65 -1.37 -17.52
CA CYS A 32 3.92 -0.86 -16.98
C CYS A 32 5.03 -0.84 -18.04
N ALA A 33 5.13 -1.89 -18.87
CA ALA A 33 6.11 -1.97 -19.95
C ALA A 33 5.85 -0.92 -21.03
N ALA A 34 4.60 -0.72 -21.42
CA ALA A 34 4.21 0.32 -22.39
C ALA A 34 4.56 1.71 -21.86
N TYR A 35 4.30 1.99 -20.58
CA TYR A 35 4.69 3.24 -19.95
C TYR A 35 6.23 3.41 -19.91
N ALA A 36 6.95 2.36 -19.53
CA ALA A 36 8.42 2.37 -19.49
C ALA A 36 9.04 2.59 -20.88
N VAL A 37 8.49 1.96 -21.92
CA VAL A 37 8.91 2.16 -23.32
C VAL A 37 8.59 3.59 -23.77
N GLY A 38 7.39 4.11 -23.45
CA GLY A 38 7.03 5.50 -23.72
C GLY A 38 8.03 6.48 -23.08
N ALA A 39 8.37 6.26 -21.82
CA ALA A 39 9.35 7.06 -21.08
C ALA A 39 10.77 6.95 -21.67
N ALA A 40 11.21 5.74 -22.03
CA ALA A 40 12.52 5.52 -22.64
C ALA A 40 12.65 6.15 -24.04
N LEU A 41 11.54 6.20 -24.80
CA LEU A 41 11.47 6.85 -26.11
C LEU A 41 11.16 8.36 -26.02
N GLY A 42 11.05 8.91 -24.80
CA GLY A 42 10.77 10.33 -24.56
C GLY A 42 9.38 10.78 -25.00
N TRP A 43 8.42 9.85 -25.11
CA TRP A 43 7.01 10.09 -25.46
C TRP A 43 6.78 10.84 -26.79
N GLY A 44 7.80 10.92 -27.66
CA GLY A 44 7.78 11.65 -28.92
C GLY A 44 7.86 13.17 -28.81
N SER A 45 7.45 13.78 -27.69
CA SER A 45 7.62 15.22 -27.44
C SER A 45 7.72 15.53 -25.95
N GLN A 46 8.40 16.63 -25.61
CA GLN A 46 8.52 17.08 -24.21
C GLN A 46 7.17 17.42 -23.57
N TYR A 47 6.19 17.88 -24.36
CA TYR A 47 4.86 18.19 -23.84
C TYR A 47 4.08 16.92 -23.44
N VAL A 48 4.12 15.88 -24.28
CA VAL A 48 3.51 14.59 -23.96
C VAL A 48 4.24 13.92 -22.79
N ALA A 49 5.56 14.05 -22.71
CA ALA A 49 6.33 13.55 -21.58
C ALA A 49 5.87 14.16 -20.25
N LYS A 50 5.66 15.48 -20.19
CA LYS A 50 5.11 16.15 -19.00
C LYS A 50 3.69 15.68 -18.67
N ILE A 51 2.82 15.58 -19.66
CA ILE A 51 1.45 15.08 -19.44
C ILE A 51 1.47 13.66 -18.87
N MET A 52 2.29 12.78 -19.43
CA MET A 52 2.38 11.40 -19.00
C MET A 52 3.04 11.28 -17.63
N GLY A 53 4.12 12.03 -17.39
CA GLY A 53 4.76 12.15 -16.08
C GLY A 53 3.75 12.59 -15.03
N ASP A 54 3.09 13.73 -15.22
CA ASP A 54 2.28 14.32 -14.15
C ASP A 54 0.89 13.69 -14.05
N PHE A 55 0.10 13.73 -15.13
CA PHE A 55 -1.27 13.21 -15.12
C PHE A 55 -1.32 11.69 -15.19
N GLY A 56 -0.34 11.04 -15.83
CA GLY A 56 -0.23 9.59 -15.84
C GLY A 56 0.10 9.02 -14.45
N LEU A 57 1.04 9.63 -13.73
CA LEU A 57 1.31 9.29 -12.32
C LEU A 57 0.09 9.59 -11.44
N SER A 58 -0.55 10.74 -11.62
CA SER A 58 -1.75 11.10 -10.86
C SER A 58 -2.88 10.06 -11.06
N ALA A 59 -3.11 9.62 -12.29
CA ALA A 59 -4.10 8.61 -12.62
C ALA A 59 -3.76 7.23 -12.04
N ALA A 60 -2.49 6.81 -12.08
CA ALA A 60 -2.05 5.56 -11.48
C ALA A 60 -2.20 5.56 -9.96
N ALA A 61 -1.83 6.66 -9.30
CA ALA A 61 -2.01 6.85 -7.87
C ALA A 61 -3.51 6.91 -7.48
N ALA A 62 -4.35 7.57 -8.29
CA ALA A 62 -5.80 7.56 -8.10
C ALA A 62 -6.39 6.15 -8.22
N ALA A 63 -5.93 5.36 -9.20
CA ALA A 63 -6.33 3.97 -9.35
C ALA A 63 -5.95 3.13 -8.13
N ALA A 64 -4.75 3.34 -7.56
CA ALA A 64 -4.33 2.72 -6.31
C ALA A 64 -5.23 3.11 -5.13
N ALA A 65 -5.54 4.41 -4.99
CA ALA A 65 -6.40 4.94 -3.95
C ALA A 65 -7.80 4.32 -4.00
N VAL A 66 -8.43 4.37 -5.18
CA VAL A 66 -9.77 3.81 -5.42
C VAL A 66 -9.77 2.30 -5.18
N SER A 67 -8.77 1.58 -5.69
CA SER A 67 -8.67 0.13 -5.52
C SER A 67 -8.56 -0.29 -4.06
N CYS A 68 -7.66 0.34 -3.30
CA CYS A 68 -7.50 0.10 -1.87
C CYS A 68 -8.77 0.44 -1.07
N PHE A 69 -9.44 1.53 -1.43
CA PHE A 69 -10.69 1.96 -0.80
C PHE A 69 -11.86 1.00 -1.08
N LEU A 70 -12.04 0.61 -2.34
CA LEU A 70 -13.07 -0.36 -2.76
C LEU A 70 -12.84 -1.71 -2.09
N TYR A 71 -11.59 -2.16 -2.01
CA TYR A 71 -11.24 -3.37 -1.27
C TYR A 71 -11.62 -3.23 0.21
N ALA A 72 -11.28 -2.11 0.87
CA ALA A 72 -11.58 -1.87 2.28
C ALA A 72 -13.09 -1.87 2.61
N ARG A 73 -13.95 -1.47 1.66
CA ARG A 73 -15.43 -1.52 1.78
C ARG A 73 -16.00 -2.95 1.82
N GLY A 74 -15.22 -3.97 1.47
CA GLY A 74 -15.65 -5.36 1.48
C GLY A 74 -16.04 -5.89 2.88
N ARG A 75 -17.08 -6.72 2.96
CA ARG A 75 -17.61 -7.24 4.24
C ARG A 75 -16.68 -8.19 5.01
N ARG A 76 -15.69 -8.82 4.36
CA ARG A 76 -14.73 -9.77 4.97
C ARG A 76 -13.26 -9.40 4.74
N VAL A 77 -12.93 -8.13 4.94
CA VAL A 77 -11.57 -7.62 4.68
C VAL A 77 -10.72 -7.73 5.94
N ARG A 78 -9.56 -8.38 5.82
CA ARG A 78 -8.53 -8.37 6.87
C ARG A 78 -7.71 -7.07 6.76
N PHE A 79 -7.37 -6.49 7.91
CA PHE A 79 -6.56 -5.26 8.00
C PHE A 79 -7.18 -4.04 7.30
N ARG A 80 -8.51 -3.85 7.39
CA ARG A 80 -9.24 -2.70 6.82
C ARG A 80 -8.55 -1.34 7.06
N PRO A 81 -8.07 -1.02 8.29
CA PRO A 81 -7.45 0.28 8.54
C PRO A 81 -6.17 0.48 7.71
N ALA A 82 -5.36 -0.57 7.50
CA ALA A 82 -4.17 -0.47 6.67
C ALA A 82 -4.51 -0.14 5.21
N TRP A 83 -5.54 -0.78 4.64
CA TRP A 83 -5.97 -0.49 3.26
C TRP A 83 -6.57 0.91 3.11
N LEU A 84 -7.28 1.43 4.12
CA LEU A 84 -7.76 2.81 4.11
C LEU A 84 -6.60 3.82 4.20
N LEU A 85 -5.58 3.51 5.00
CA LEU A 85 -4.38 4.34 5.11
C LEU A 85 -3.56 4.34 3.81
N PHE A 86 -3.43 3.18 3.14
CA PHE A 86 -2.84 3.11 1.81
C PHE A 86 -3.68 3.86 0.77
N ALA A 87 -5.01 3.79 0.84
CA ALA A 87 -5.88 4.57 -0.03
C ALA A 87 -5.68 6.08 0.17
N LEU A 88 -5.61 6.53 1.43
CA LEU A 88 -5.35 7.93 1.76
C LEU A 88 -3.97 8.38 1.28
N SER A 89 -2.93 7.56 1.54
CA SER A 89 -1.57 7.78 1.04
C SER A 89 -1.57 7.97 -0.48
N SER A 90 -2.10 7.01 -1.24
CA SER A 90 -2.18 7.10 -2.70
C SER A 90 -3.01 8.29 -3.20
N ALA A 91 -4.05 8.70 -2.46
CA ALA A 91 -4.81 9.90 -2.80
C ALA A 91 -3.96 11.18 -2.65
N MET A 92 -3.13 11.27 -1.60
CA MET A 92 -2.18 12.37 -1.46
C MET A 92 -1.16 12.39 -2.60
N ALA A 93 -0.60 11.23 -2.98
CA ALA A 93 0.29 11.16 -4.14
C ALA A 93 -0.40 11.57 -5.46
N SER A 94 -1.66 11.19 -5.65
CA SER A 94 -2.44 11.58 -6.83
C SER A 94 -2.65 13.10 -6.89
N LEU A 95 -3.01 13.72 -5.76
CA LEU A 95 -3.18 15.17 -5.65
C LEU A 95 -1.85 15.91 -5.84
N GLY A 96 -0.75 15.41 -5.27
CA GLY A 96 0.59 15.97 -5.46
C GLY A 96 0.98 16.03 -6.93
N ASN A 97 0.83 14.92 -7.66
CA ASN A 97 1.09 14.86 -9.10
C ASN A 97 0.14 15.73 -9.92
N LEU A 98 -1.13 15.87 -9.49
CA LEU A 98 -2.08 16.75 -10.16
C LEU A 98 -1.69 18.23 -10.04
N VAL A 99 -1.27 18.64 -8.84
CA VAL A 99 -0.77 20.00 -8.60
C VAL A 99 0.54 20.24 -9.36
N TRP A 100 1.45 19.26 -9.38
CA TRP A 100 2.68 19.33 -10.17
C TRP A 100 2.38 19.54 -11.66
N GLY A 101 1.49 18.72 -12.24
CA GLY A 101 1.06 18.85 -13.63
C GLY A 101 0.33 20.14 -13.92
N TRP A 102 -0.41 20.69 -12.96
CA TRP A 102 -1.00 22.01 -13.11
C TRP A 102 0.07 23.09 -13.30
N TYR A 103 1.16 23.06 -12.54
CA TYR A 103 2.28 23.98 -12.71
C TYR A 103 2.98 23.79 -14.06
N GLU A 104 3.34 22.56 -14.41
CA GLU A 104 4.18 22.30 -15.59
C GLU A 104 3.43 22.34 -16.93
N VAL A 105 2.20 21.85 -16.96
CA VAL A 105 1.42 21.69 -18.20
C VAL A 105 0.48 22.86 -18.44
N VAL A 106 -0.19 23.34 -17.40
CA VAL A 106 -1.19 24.42 -17.51
C VAL A 106 -0.54 25.78 -17.36
N LEU A 107 0.18 26.01 -16.26
CA LEU A 107 0.86 27.28 -16.01
C LEU A 107 2.18 27.41 -16.80
N ARG A 108 2.74 26.29 -17.28
CA ARG A 108 4.01 26.23 -18.04
C ARG A 108 5.19 26.87 -17.31
N VAL A 109 5.16 26.84 -15.98
CA VAL A 109 6.24 27.31 -15.12
C VAL A 109 6.93 26.12 -14.46
N PRO A 110 8.24 26.20 -14.16
CA PRO A 110 8.85 25.21 -13.28
C PRO A 110 8.16 25.24 -11.92
N VAL A 111 8.01 24.08 -11.28
CA VAL A 111 7.36 23.98 -9.97
C VAL A 111 8.16 24.81 -8.96
N PRO A 112 7.56 25.83 -8.33
CA PRO A 112 8.26 26.63 -7.35
C PRO A 112 8.49 25.77 -6.11
N SER A 113 9.71 25.68 -5.61
CA SER A 113 9.93 25.08 -4.30
C SER A 113 9.96 26.23 -3.28
N PRO A 114 9.27 26.14 -2.12
CA PRO A 114 8.27 25.15 -1.75
C PRO A 114 6.94 25.33 -2.50
N SER A 115 6.32 24.22 -2.91
CA SER A 115 5.03 24.18 -3.61
C SER A 115 3.91 23.57 -2.77
N TYR A 116 2.67 23.73 -3.23
CA TYR A 116 1.55 22.94 -2.72
C TYR A 116 1.69 21.43 -3.03
N ALA A 117 2.42 21.05 -4.08
CA ALA A 117 2.68 19.65 -4.39
C ALA A 117 3.53 18.99 -3.29
N ASP A 118 4.51 19.74 -2.76
CA ASP A 118 5.37 19.27 -1.66
C ASP A 118 4.58 18.92 -0.40
N LEU A 119 3.53 19.68 -0.09
CA LEU A 119 2.66 19.38 1.04
C LEU A 119 1.96 18.02 0.87
N PHE A 120 1.43 17.74 -0.33
CA PHE A 120 0.77 16.48 -0.62
C PHE A 120 1.75 15.30 -0.61
N PHE A 121 2.94 15.46 -1.17
CA PHE A 121 3.98 14.43 -1.11
C PHE A 121 4.49 14.20 0.32
N LEU A 122 4.62 15.25 1.13
CA LEU A 122 4.94 15.10 2.55
C LEU A 122 3.84 14.35 3.30
N CYS A 123 2.57 14.61 2.98
CA CYS A 123 1.42 13.90 3.56
C CYS A 123 1.21 12.48 3.01
N PHE A 124 1.91 12.06 1.95
CA PHE A 124 1.84 10.69 1.42
C PHE A 124 2.49 9.67 2.38
N ALA A 125 3.66 10.01 2.93
CA ALA A 125 4.47 9.08 3.71
C ALA A 125 3.87 8.69 5.07
N PRO A 126 3.33 9.61 5.91
CA PRO A 126 2.81 9.25 7.23
C PRO A 126 1.68 8.20 7.19
N PRO A 127 0.64 8.33 6.33
CA PRO A 127 -0.38 7.29 6.21
C PRO A 127 0.20 5.95 5.72
N ALA A 128 1.17 5.95 4.82
CA ALA A 128 1.84 4.72 4.38
C ALA A 128 2.60 4.03 5.53
N ILE A 129 3.39 4.78 6.32
CA ILE A 129 4.11 4.27 7.49
C ILE A 129 3.13 3.69 8.51
N VAL A 130 2.06 4.43 8.86
CA VAL A 130 1.04 3.94 9.80
C VAL A 130 0.31 2.72 9.25
N GLY A 131 0.03 2.68 7.94
CA GLY A 131 -0.57 1.52 7.27
C GLY A 131 0.30 0.26 7.41
N LEU A 132 1.61 0.41 7.24
CA LEU A 132 2.58 -0.67 7.44
C LEU A 132 2.68 -1.08 8.92
N LEU A 133 2.68 -0.13 9.86
CA LEU A 133 2.64 -0.41 11.31
C LEU A 133 1.40 -1.21 11.70
N VAL A 134 0.22 -0.85 11.17
CA VAL A 134 -1.04 -1.58 11.41
C VAL A 134 -0.91 -3.02 10.91
N LEU A 135 -0.27 -3.20 9.75
CA LEU A 135 -0.05 -4.52 9.17
C LEU A 135 0.95 -5.38 9.97
N ALA A 136 1.96 -4.73 10.55
CA ALA A 136 2.99 -5.36 11.37
C ALA A 136 2.49 -5.77 12.75
N LYS A 137 1.88 -4.82 13.48
CA LYS A 137 1.47 -5.00 14.88
C LYS A 137 0.14 -5.72 15.03
N ARG A 138 -0.72 -5.67 14.00
CA ARG A 138 -2.04 -6.31 13.98
C ARG A 138 -2.85 -6.03 15.26
N PRO A 139 -3.07 -4.74 15.62
CA PRO A 139 -3.73 -4.39 16.88
C PRO A 139 -5.16 -4.93 16.92
N VAL A 140 -5.46 -5.77 17.92
CA VAL A 140 -6.80 -6.33 18.17
C VAL A 140 -7.46 -5.74 19.42
N THR A 141 -6.67 -5.21 20.37
CA THR A 141 -7.14 -4.59 21.61
C THR A 141 -7.00 -3.07 21.58
N LYS A 142 -7.76 -2.36 22.42
CA LYS A 142 -7.62 -0.90 22.61
C LYS A 142 -6.19 -0.51 23.00
N ALA A 143 -5.57 -1.27 23.91
CA ALA A 143 -4.17 -1.06 24.30
C ALA A 143 -3.22 -1.19 23.11
N GLY A 144 -3.41 -2.18 22.23
CA GLY A 144 -2.62 -2.33 21.01
C GLY A 144 -2.74 -1.14 20.05
N TRP A 145 -3.94 -0.56 19.94
CA TRP A 145 -4.16 0.66 19.16
C TRP A 145 -3.48 1.89 19.79
N ILE A 146 -3.51 2.01 21.13
CA ILE A 146 -2.80 3.08 21.84
C ILE A 146 -1.30 2.96 21.64
N CYS A 147 -0.72 1.76 21.81
CA CYS A 147 0.71 1.53 21.56
C CYS A 147 1.08 1.84 20.09
N LEU A 148 0.21 1.51 19.13
CA LEU A 148 0.46 1.87 17.73
C LEU A 148 0.43 3.39 17.51
N GLY A 149 -0.50 4.10 18.14
CA GLY A 149 -0.55 5.56 18.11
C GLY A 149 0.70 6.19 18.72
N LEU A 150 1.17 5.67 19.86
CA LEU A 150 2.41 6.11 20.52
C LEU A 150 3.64 5.84 19.65
N ASP A 151 3.76 4.67 19.01
CA ASP A 151 4.84 4.38 18.07
C ASP A 151 4.82 5.33 16.87
N ALA A 152 3.66 5.57 16.27
CA ALA A 152 3.52 6.48 15.14
C ALA A 152 3.88 7.91 15.55
N TRP A 153 3.47 8.34 16.75
CA TRP A 153 3.79 9.65 17.29
C TRP A 153 5.28 9.79 17.63
N LEU A 154 5.91 8.75 18.19
CA LEU A 154 7.35 8.72 18.44
C LEU A 154 8.13 8.83 17.12
N ILE A 155 7.80 8.01 16.12
CA ILE A 155 8.47 8.05 14.81
C ILE A 155 8.26 9.42 14.17
N GLY A 156 7.02 9.90 14.06
CA GLY A 156 6.71 11.19 13.43
C GLY A 156 7.32 12.38 14.18
N GLY A 157 7.25 12.36 15.51
CA GLY A 157 7.82 13.38 16.37
C GLY A 157 9.34 13.43 16.27
N SER A 158 10.03 12.28 16.28
CA SER A 158 11.48 12.20 16.09
C SER A 158 11.92 12.67 14.69
N LEU A 159 11.18 12.30 13.64
CA LEU A 159 11.49 12.79 12.29
C LEU A 159 11.30 14.30 12.18
N LEU A 160 10.22 14.83 12.75
CA LEU A 160 9.94 16.27 12.76
C LEU A 160 11.02 17.05 13.50
N THR A 161 11.39 16.62 14.71
CA THR A 161 12.42 17.31 15.50
C THR A 161 13.78 17.24 14.83
N LEU A 162 14.13 16.09 14.22
CA LEU A 162 15.38 15.92 13.49
C LEU A 162 15.41 16.79 12.23
N ALA A 163 14.33 16.76 11.43
CA ALA A 163 14.20 17.57 10.21
C ALA A 163 14.31 19.06 10.54
N TRP A 164 13.58 19.52 11.55
CA TRP A 164 13.59 20.92 11.98
C TRP A 164 14.95 21.36 12.53
N SER A 165 15.60 20.53 13.36
CA SER A 165 16.90 20.86 13.94
C SER A 165 18.00 20.94 12.88
N LEU A 166 18.03 19.98 11.95
CA LEU A 166 18.97 19.99 10.83
C LEU A 166 18.72 21.18 9.90
N ALA A 167 17.45 21.50 9.64
CA ALA A 167 17.08 22.66 8.83
C ALA A 167 17.52 23.98 9.44
N LEU A 168 17.31 24.17 10.76
CA LEU A 168 17.81 25.34 11.47
C LEU A 168 19.33 25.42 11.43
N ALA A 169 20.03 24.30 11.62
CA ALA A 169 21.49 24.26 11.54
C ALA A 169 22.02 24.58 10.13
N GLN A 170 21.34 24.13 9.08
CA GLN A 170 21.69 24.47 7.70
C GLN A 170 21.38 25.92 7.37
N ALA A 171 20.21 26.43 7.77
CA ALA A 171 19.84 27.82 7.56
C ALA A 171 20.76 28.79 8.31
N ALA A 172 21.23 28.43 9.51
CA ALA A 172 22.17 29.24 10.28
C ALA A 172 23.58 29.30 9.66
N LYS A 173 23.97 28.29 8.87
CA LYS A 173 25.27 28.22 8.18
C LYS A 173 25.23 28.80 6.77
N ALA A 174 24.04 28.97 6.19
CA ALA A 174 23.89 29.51 4.86
C ALA A 174 24.06 31.04 4.89
N GLU A 175 25.15 31.54 4.31
CA GLU A 175 25.47 32.98 4.26
C GLU A 175 24.51 33.83 3.39
N GLY A 176 23.41 33.25 2.89
CA GLY A 176 22.56 33.84 1.84
C GLY A 176 21.05 33.90 2.11
N GLY A 177 20.57 33.75 3.35
CA GLY A 177 19.15 33.94 3.66
C GLY A 177 18.20 32.89 3.07
N SER A 178 18.66 31.65 2.85
CA SER A 178 17.80 30.55 2.44
C SER A 178 16.69 30.33 3.47
N SER A 179 15.44 30.27 3.03
CA SER A 179 14.29 30.05 3.91
C SER A 179 14.44 28.75 4.71
N VAL A 180 14.23 28.81 6.03
CA VAL A 180 14.25 27.63 6.93
C VAL A 180 13.29 26.55 6.44
N ALA A 181 12.17 26.94 5.82
CA ALA A 181 11.19 26.01 5.26
C ALA A 181 11.75 25.17 4.11
N HIS A 182 12.62 25.74 3.27
CA HIS A 182 13.29 25.00 2.21
C HIS A 182 14.25 23.96 2.75
N ALA A 183 15.09 24.36 3.71
CA ALA A 183 16.02 23.45 4.37
C ALA A 183 15.25 22.31 5.07
N ALA A 184 14.13 22.63 5.74
CA ALA A 184 13.26 21.65 6.38
C ALA A 184 12.70 20.63 5.39
N LEU A 185 12.19 21.06 4.25
CA LEU A 185 11.72 20.14 3.21
C LEU A 185 12.86 19.28 2.68
N SER A 186 14.02 19.87 2.36
CA SER A 186 15.17 19.13 1.82
C SER A 186 15.67 18.01 2.73
N VAL A 187 15.49 18.15 4.05
CA VAL A 187 15.84 17.11 5.04
C VAL A 187 14.67 16.17 5.30
N ALA A 188 13.43 16.65 5.28
CA ALA A 188 12.24 15.86 5.59
C ALA A 188 12.02 14.71 4.59
N TYR A 189 12.21 14.96 3.29
CA TYR A 189 12.06 13.92 2.25
C TYR A 189 13.01 12.72 2.49
N PRO A 190 14.34 12.89 2.60
CA PRO A 190 15.25 11.79 2.92
C PRO A 190 14.90 11.04 4.21
N LEU A 191 14.49 11.76 5.26
CA LEU A 191 14.14 11.14 6.54
C LEU A 191 12.88 10.28 6.43
N LEU A 192 11.86 10.74 5.71
CA LEU A 192 10.64 9.98 5.44
C LEU A 192 10.93 8.74 4.58
N ASP A 193 11.80 8.87 3.58
CA ASP A 193 12.24 7.74 2.75
C ASP A 193 12.95 6.69 3.61
N ILE A 194 13.90 7.09 4.47
CA ILE A 194 14.61 6.17 5.38
C ILE A 194 13.62 5.46 6.31
N ALA A 195 12.64 6.18 6.86
CA ALA A 195 11.61 5.59 7.72
C ALA A 195 10.74 4.58 6.95
N LEU A 196 10.33 4.90 5.73
CA LEU A 196 9.57 4.01 4.85
C LEU A 196 10.38 2.77 4.45
N VAL A 197 11.64 2.93 4.01
CA VAL A 197 12.56 1.81 3.71
C VAL A 197 12.70 0.91 4.93
N SER A 198 12.99 1.50 6.09
CA SER A 198 13.19 0.75 7.34
C SER A 198 11.96 -0.06 7.69
N MET A 199 10.77 0.51 7.53
CA MET A 199 9.51 -0.18 7.76
C MET A 199 9.29 -1.32 6.76
N VAL A 200 9.48 -1.06 5.47
CA VAL A 200 9.39 -2.07 4.40
C VAL A 200 10.32 -3.25 4.66
N LEU A 201 11.59 -2.99 4.99
CA LEU A 201 12.58 -4.01 5.33
C LEU A 201 12.19 -4.77 6.60
N ALA A 202 11.81 -4.06 7.66
CA ALA A 202 11.38 -4.68 8.92
C ALA A 202 10.21 -5.64 8.70
N LEU A 203 9.20 -5.26 7.90
CA LEU A 203 8.09 -6.14 7.53
C LEU A 203 8.54 -7.29 6.63
N HIS A 204 9.45 -7.03 5.68
CA HIS A 204 9.98 -8.06 4.78
C HIS A 204 10.73 -9.17 5.55
N PHE A 205 11.52 -8.80 6.55
CA PHE A 205 12.30 -9.75 7.36
C PHE A 205 11.47 -10.44 8.44
N ARG A 206 10.41 -9.81 8.96
CA ARG A 206 9.48 -10.40 9.96
C ARG A 206 8.54 -11.47 9.38
N ARG A 207 8.96 -12.23 8.36
CA ARG A 207 8.13 -13.18 7.58
C ARG A 207 7.27 -14.10 8.46
N SER A 208 6.04 -13.67 8.75
CA SER A 208 5.02 -14.52 9.34
C SER A 208 4.21 -15.16 8.20
N PRO A 209 4.04 -16.50 8.16
CA PRO A 209 3.54 -17.23 6.99
C PRO A 209 2.07 -17.00 6.63
N VAL A 210 1.35 -16.09 7.29
CA VAL A 210 -0.11 -15.96 7.18
C VAL A 210 -0.50 -14.65 6.49
N CYS A 211 -1.04 -14.80 5.26
CA CYS A 211 -1.46 -13.79 4.24
C CYS A 211 -0.39 -13.36 3.21
N ARG A 212 0.13 -14.33 2.43
CA ARG A 212 1.36 -14.22 1.63
C ARG A 212 1.38 -13.34 0.37
N SER A 213 0.27 -13.09 -0.34
CA SER A 213 0.36 -12.43 -1.66
C SER A 213 0.02 -10.94 -1.62
N ALA A 214 -1.19 -10.56 -1.19
CA ALA A 214 -1.61 -9.15 -1.19
C ALA A 214 -0.70 -8.24 -0.34
N VAL A 215 -0.32 -8.70 0.84
CA VAL A 215 0.57 -7.96 1.74
C VAL A 215 1.96 -7.84 1.15
N ASN A 216 2.54 -8.93 0.62
CA ASN A 216 3.85 -8.87 -0.01
C ASN A 216 3.86 -8.02 -1.27
N THR A 217 2.77 -8.02 -2.05
CA THR A 217 2.63 -7.14 -3.21
C THR A 217 2.53 -5.68 -2.79
N ALA A 218 1.79 -5.36 -1.72
CA ALA A 218 1.74 -3.98 -1.18
C ALA A 218 3.11 -3.53 -0.63
N ILE A 219 3.81 -4.40 0.09
CA ILE A 219 5.18 -4.13 0.58
C ILE A 219 6.13 -3.92 -0.60
N GLY A 220 6.06 -4.77 -1.64
CA GLY A 220 6.89 -4.63 -2.84
C GLY A 220 6.58 -3.38 -3.65
N ALA A 221 5.30 -2.98 -3.72
CA ALA A 221 4.86 -1.76 -4.36
C ALA A 221 5.43 -0.53 -3.65
N LEU A 222 5.30 -0.46 -2.32
CA LEU A 222 5.86 0.62 -1.51
C LEU A 222 7.39 0.63 -1.54
N ALA A 223 8.03 -0.54 -1.54
CA ALA A 223 9.47 -0.65 -1.69
C ALA A 223 9.95 -0.01 -3.01
N LEU A 224 9.26 -0.30 -4.11
CA LEU A 224 9.57 0.27 -5.42
C LEU A 224 9.39 1.78 -5.41
N THR A 225 8.28 2.30 -4.88
CA THR A 225 8.03 3.74 -4.75
C THR A 225 9.15 4.43 -3.98
N VAL A 226 9.57 3.87 -2.85
CA VAL A 226 10.60 4.48 -2.00
C VAL A 226 11.99 4.42 -2.64
N VAL A 227 12.30 3.37 -3.41
CA VAL A 227 13.54 3.32 -4.20
C VAL A 227 13.53 4.43 -5.25
N CYS A 228 12.40 4.68 -5.90
CA CYS A 228 12.26 5.80 -6.83
C CYS A 228 12.38 7.16 -6.15
N ASP A 229 11.80 7.34 -4.96
CA ASP A 229 11.92 8.58 -4.15
C ASP A 229 13.38 8.84 -3.73
N ALA A 230 14.09 7.79 -3.29
CA ALA A 230 15.51 7.90 -2.93
C ALA A 230 16.40 8.25 -4.14
N LEU A 231 16.09 7.68 -5.31
CA LEU A 231 16.76 8.03 -6.57
C LEU A 231 16.47 9.49 -6.95
N PHE A 232 15.22 9.94 -6.85
CA PHE A 232 14.83 11.33 -7.12
C PHE A 232 15.52 12.33 -6.21
N THR A 233 15.70 12.00 -4.94
CA THR A 233 16.35 12.85 -3.93
C THR A 233 17.88 12.86 -4.09
N SER A 234 18.45 11.93 -4.87
CA SER A 234 19.89 11.90 -5.11
C SER A 234 20.34 13.11 -5.96
N PRO A 235 21.40 13.84 -5.57
CA PRO A 235 21.83 15.05 -6.30
C PRO A 235 22.15 14.82 -7.79
N LEU A 236 22.56 13.60 -8.14
CA LEU A 236 22.90 13.19 -9.51
C LEU A 236 21.66 13.15 -10.41
N LEU A 237 20.54 12.64 -9.91
CA LEU A 237 19.30 12.50 -10.67
C LEU A 237 18.38 13.71 -10.47
N HIS A 238 18.36 14.30 -9.28
CA HIS A 238 17.52 15.45 -8.95
C HIS A 238 17.75 16.63 -9.89
N ASN A 239 19.01 16.99 -10.13
CA ASN A 239 19.37 18.14 -10.96
C ASN A 239 19.10 17.94 -12.46
N SER A 240 18.96 16.68 -12.90
CA SER A 240 18.72 16.33 -14.30
C SER A 240 17.30 15.81 -14.55
N TYR A 241 16.48 15.73 -13.50
CA TYR A 241 15.15 15.15 -13.56
C TYR A 241 14.23 15.99 -14.45
N ARG A 242 13.44 15.30 -15.27
CA ARG A 242 12.35 15.89 -16.05
C ARG A 242 11.17 14.94 -16.03
N SER A 243 9.96 15.49 -15.91
CA SER A 243 8.71 14.73 -15.97
C SER A 243 8.60 13.94 -17.27
N GLY A 244 8.17 12.70 -17.16
CA GLY A 244 8.03 11.71 -18.23
C GLY A 244 9.25 10.81 -18.45
N GLN A 245 10.25 10.84 -17.56
CA GLN A 245 11.46 10.02 -17.67
C GLN A 245 11.28 8.60 -17.11
N LEU A 246 12.32 7.77 -17.22
CA LEU A 246 12.30 6.37 -16.78
C LEU A 246 12.02 6.22 -15.27
N LEU A 247 12.39 7.22 -14.47
CA LEU A 247 12.10 7.23 -13.03
C LEU A 247 10.57 7.19 -12.76
N ASP A 248 9.81 7.91 -13.57
CA ASP A 248 8.34 7.95 -13.51
C ASP A 248 7.72 6.59 -13.81
N ALA A 249 8.36 5.78 -14.65
CA ALA A 249 7.90 4.42 -14.90
C ALA A 249 7.98 3.56 -13.63
N GLY A 250 8.94 3.84 -12.75
CA GLY A 250 9.06 3.19 -11.45
C GLY A 250 7.93 3.58 -10.49
N TRP A 251 7.64 4.87 -10.33
CA TRP A 251 6.51 5.33 -9.52
C TRP A 251 5.15 4.89 -10.07
N PHE A 252 5.00 4.89 -11.39
CA PHE A 252 3.81 4.40 -12.07
C PHE A 252 3.61 2.91 -11.82
N ALA A 253 4.66 2.10 -11.97
CA ALA A 253 4.64 0.67 -11.66
C ALA A 253 4.37 0.41 -10.17
N GLY A 254 4.96 1.16 -9.26
CA GLY A 254 4.70 1.09 -7.81
C GLY A 254 3.22 1.35 -7.49
N SER A 255 2.65 2.41 -8.06
CA SER A 255 1.22 2.75 -7.89
C SER A 255 0.31 1.65 -8.44
N LEU A 256 0.59 1.14 -9.64
CA LEU A 256 -0.19 0.06 -10.24
C LEU A 256 -0.07 -1.26 -9.48
N LEU A 257 1.12 -1.60 -8.98
CA LEU A 257 1.32 -2.77 -8.12
C LEU A 257 0.52 -2.63 -6.82
N LEU A 258 0.48 -1.43 -6.23
CA LEU A 258 -0.34 -1.15 -5.05
C LEU A 258 -1.83 -1.23 -5.38
N ALA A 259 -2.27 -0.75 -6.55
CA ALA A 259 -3.63 -0.92 -7.03
C ALA A 259 -4.02 -2.39 -7.21
N TYR A 260 -3.09 -3.24 -7.65
CA TYR A 260 -3.31 -4.67 -7.81
C TYR A 260 -3.24 -5.45 -6.47
N ALA A 261 -2.44 -4.97 -5.51
CA ALA A 261 -2.14 -5.67 -4.26
C ALA A 261 -3.36 -6.21 -3.49
N PRO A 262 -4.45 -5.44 -3.27
CA PRO A 262 -5.61 -5.94 -2.52
C PRO A 262 -6.26 -7.18 -3.16
N TRP A 263 -6.17 -7.31 -4.49
CA TRP A 263 -6.82 -8.37 -5.27
C TRP A 263 -5.94 -9.59 -5.50
N ALA A 264 -4.63 -9.49 -5.23
CA ALA A 264 -3.67 -10.58 -5.41
C ALA A 264 -3.93 -11.78 -4.47
N ALA A 265 -4.66 -11.58 -3.35
CA ALA A 265 -4.91 -12.64 -2.36
C ALA A 265 -6.10 -13.57 -2.66
N SER A 266 -6.95 -13.28 -3.64
CA SER A 266 -8.26 -13.97 -3.80
C SER A 266 -8.20 -15.45 -4.19
N ARG A 267 -7.05 -16.10 -4.36
CA ARG A 267 -7.00 -17.51 -4.81
C ARG A 267 -6.07 -18.52 -4.13
N ARG A 268 -5.30 -18.22 -3.09
CA ARG A 268 -4.58 -19.32 -2.38
C ARG A 268 -5.41 -20.06 -1.32
N GLY A 269 -6.66 -19.65 -1.09
CA GLY A 269 -7.57 -20.28 -0.12
C GLY A 269 -8.69 -21.14 -0.72
N ARG A 270 -8.65 -21.45 -2.04
CA ARG A 270 -9.61 -22.36 -2.71
C ARG A 270 -8.92 -23.59 -3.31
N ALA A 271 -7.89 -24.11 -2.66
CA ALA A 271 -7.50 -25.50 -2.89
C ALA A 271 -8.51 -26.38 -2.14
N THR A 272 -9.49 -26.90 -2.88
CA THR A 272 -10.28 -28.12 -2.65
C THR A 272 -10.72 -28.46 -1.22
N PRO A 273 -12.02 -28.34 -0.88
CA PRO A 273 -12.70 -29.35 -0.09
C PRO A 273 -13.20 -30.45 -1.04
N ASP A 274 -12.32 -31.37 -1.45
CA ASP A 274 -12.79 -32.61 -2.07
C ASP A 274 -13.27 -33.54 -0.95
N GLY A 275 -14.53 -33.31 -0.57
CA GLY A 275 -15.38 -34.34 -0.03
C GLY A 275 -16.05 -35.08 -1.19
N THR A 276 -15.48 -36.21 -1.59
CA THR A 276 -16.24 -37.31 -2.19
C THR A 276 -16.19 -38.46 -1.21
N GLY A 277 -17.24 -38.57 -0.39
CA GLY A 277 -17.44 -39.73 0.46
C GLY A 277 -17.84 -40.95 -0.36
N THR A 278 -17.22 -42.10 -0.08
CA THR A 278 -17.89 -43.40 -0.21
C THR A 278 -17.32 -44.35 0.85
N GLY A 279 -18.19 -44.79 1.77
CA GLY A 279 -18.15 -46.07 2.50
C GLY A 279 -16.95 -46.39 3.41
N GLY A 280 -17.18 -46.47 4.73
CA GLY A 280 -16.24 -47.16 5.61
C GLY A 280 -16.40 -46.92 7.11
N HIS A 281 -17.43 -47.55 7.70
CA HIS A 281 -17.52 -47.96 9.10
C HIS A 281 -17.19 -46.95 10.23
N THR A 282 -18.26 -46.50 10.89
CA THR A 282 -18.27 -46.14 12.31
C THR A 282 -17.58 -47.21 13.17
N ARG A 283 -16.33 -46.95 13.59
CA ARG A 283 -15.71 -47.65 14.71
C ARG A 283 -15.96 -46.84 15.97
N VAL A 284 -17.03 -47.22 16.67
CA VAL A 284 -17.30 -46.79 18.05
C VAL A 284 -16.11 -47.24 18.91
N VAL A 285 -15.30 -46.29 19.36
CA VAL A 285 -14.28 -46.54 20.39
C VAL A 285 -15.04 -46.59 21.72
N ARG A 286 -15.30 -47.80 22.23
CA ARG A 286 -15.66 -48.00 23.63
C ARG A 286 -14.42 -47.71 24.47
N GLU A 287 -14.47 -46.64 25.26
CA GLU A 287 -13.53 -46.41 26.36
C GLU A 287 -13.65 -47.57 27.36
N HIS A 288 -12.50 -48.19 27.63
CA HIS A 288 -12.35 -49.24 28.61
C HIS A 288 -12.10 -48.57 29.97
N VAL A 289 -13.15 -48.42 30.78
CA VAL A 289 -13.07 -47.97 32.18
C VAL A 289 -12.90 -49.21 33.07
N PRO A 290 -11.75 -49.42 33.74
CA PRO A 290 -11.61 -50.51 34.70
C PRO A 290 -12.37 -50.15 35.99
N GLY A 291 -13.33 -51.01 36.36
CA GLY A 291 -14.22 -50.80 37.50
C GLY A 291 -13.49 -50.81 38.85
N GLN A 292 -13.85 -49.82 39.68
CA GLN A 292 -13.72 -49.87 41.13
C GLN A 292 -14.52 -51.07 41.68
N ARG A 293 -13.85 -52.02 42.35
CA ARG A 293 -14.51 -52.96 43.25
C ARG A 293 -14.67 -52.30 44.62
N GLY A 294 -15.88 -51.85 44.89
CA GLY A 294 -16.36 -51.55 46.23
C GLY A 294 -16.84 -52.81 46.95
N SER A 295 -16.51 -52.87 48.23
CA SER A 295 -16.78 -53.85 49.28
C SER A 295 -18.25 -54.20 49.53
N GLY A 296 -18.51 -55.43 50.01
CA GLY A 296 -19.76 -55.77 50.70
C GLY A 296 -19.94 -57.27 50.99
N HIS A 297 -19.42 -57.76 52.11
CA HIS A 297 -19.80 -59.04 52.71
C HIS A 297 -20.29 -58.79 54.14
N GLN A 298 -21.58 -59.04 54.35
CA GLN A 298 -22.28 -59.32 55.61
C GLN A 298 -23.49 -60.19 55.20
N PRO A 299 -23.98 -61.11 56.04
CA PRO A 299 -24.30 -60.91 57.45
C PRO A 299 -23.36 -61.56 58.46
#